data_AF-A0A7V5T779-F1
#
_entry.id   AF-A0A7V5T779-F1
#
_cell.length_a   1.000
_cell.length_b   1.000
_cell.length_c   1.000
_cell.angle_alpha   90.00
_cell.angle_beta   90.00
_cell.angle_gamma   90.00
#
_symmetry.space_group_name_H-M   'P 1'
#
loop_
_entity.id
_entity.type
_entity.pdbx_description
1 polymer ?
#
loop_
_entity_poly.entity_id
_entity_poly.type
_entity_poly.pdbx_seq_one_letter_code
_entity_poly.pdbx_strand_id
1 'polypeptide(L)'
;IFGGVIPQQFRPAVEKGILEAAQNGPLAGYPVVDFRVELIDGQTHPVDSDELSFKLAGIKAFRIAMEKANPVLLEPIMHVEVVVPQECAGDVIGDLNARRGRILGMEARGKQQVIRAQVPLAEMLTYQSTLNSLTGARGTYTMELSHYDEVPPHIAQKIIAEARAEGRVKAEEE
;
A
#
# COMPACT_ATOMS: atom_id res chain seq x y z
N ILE A 1 -1.81 23.02 19.34
CA ILE A 1 -1.65 24.48 19.13
C ILE A 1 -1.85 25.24 20.43
N PHE A 2 -0.74 25.57 21.10
CA PHE A 2 -0.75 26.49 22.23
C PHE A 2 -0.83 27.95 21.74
N GLY A 3 -1.45 28.84 22.51
CA GLY A 3 -1.40 30.29 22.30
C GLY A 3 -2.18 30.87 21.11
N GLY A 4 -2.82 30.07 20.27
CA GLY A 4 -3.62 30.58 19.15
C GLY A 4 -2.80 31.16 17.98
N VAL A 5 -1.50 30.83 17.93
CA VAL A 5 -0.53 31.33 16.93
C VAL A 5 -0.90 31.06 15.47
N ILE A 6 -1.75 30.06 15.22
CA ILE A 6 -2.40 29.84 13.93
C ILE A 6 -3.90 30.02 14.13
N PRO A 7 -4.51 31.05 13.49
CA PRO A 7 -5.96 31.23 13.45
C PRO A 7 -6.67 29.95 13.01
N GLN A 8 -7.77 29.61 13.67
CA GLN A 8 -8.49 28.35 13.40
C GLN A 8 -8.94 28.22 11.94
N GLN A 9 -9.25 29.34 11.29
CA GLN A 9 -9.65 29.40 9.88
C GLN A 9 -8.59 28.86 8.90
N PHE A 10 -7.30 28.89 9.25
CA PHE A 10 -6.22 28.43 8.37
C PHE A 10 -5.82 26.98 8.60
N ARG A 11 -6.26 26.34 9.69
CA ARG A 11 -5.92 24.94 10.00
C ARG A 11 -6.41 23.96 8.92
N PRO A 12 -7.63 24.09 8.36
CA PRO A 12 -8.08 23.24 7.27
C PRO A 12 -7.23 23.40 6.00
N ALA A 13 -6.62 24.57 5.78
CA ALA A 13 -5.73 24.79 4.63
C ALA A 13 -4.45 23.96 4.74
N VAL A 14 -3.87 23.91 5.96
CA VAL A 14 -2.71 23.06 6.26
C VAL A 14 -3.05 21.59 6.04
N GLU A 15 -4.20 21.14 6.54
CA GLU A 15 -4.68 19.76 6.35
C GLU A 15 -4.83 19.42 4.86
N LYS A 16 -5.50 20.28 4.08
CA LYS A 16 -5.62 20.11 2.62
C LYS A 16 -4.25 20.00 1.95
N GLY A 17 -3.29 20.83 2.36
CA GLY A 17 -1.92 20.78 1.84
C GLY A 17 -1.23 19.44 2.13
N ILE A 18 -1.38 18.93 3.35
CA ILE A 18 -0.82 17.64 3.73
C ILE A 18 -1.48 16.50 2.94
N LEU A 19 -2.80 16.48 2.84
CA LEU A 19 -3.53 15.46 2.10
C LEU A 19 -3.17 15.47 0.60
N GLU A 20 -2.93 16.64 0.01
CA GLU A 20 -2.45 16.77 -1.37
C GLU A 20 -1.03 16.22 -1.53
N ALA A 21 -0.13 16.53 -0.60
CA ALA A 21 1.22 15.98 -0.61
C ALA A 21 1.21 14.45 -0.40
N ALA A 22 0.31 13.95 0.44
CA ALA A 22 0.16 12.53 0.71
C ALA A 22 -0.32 11.72 -0.50
N GLN A 23 -0.95 12.34 -1.52
CA GLN A 23 -1.31 11.63 -2.75
C GLN A 23 -0.08 11.16 -3.55
N ASN A 24 1.06 11.82 -3.38
CA ASN A 24 2.29 11.53 -4.11
C ASN A 24 3.43 11.26 -3.11
N GLY A 25 3.53 10.03 -2.62
CA GLY A 25 4.56 9.61 -1.68
C GLY A 25 5.98 9.64 -2.28
N PRO A 26 7.01 9.85 -1.44
CA PRO A 26 8.38 10.11 -1.90
C PRO A 26 9.11 8.89 -2.46
N LEU A 27 8.63 7.67 -2.20
CA LEU A 27 9.33 6.45 -2.63
C LEU A 27 9.08 6.09 -4.09
N ALA A 28 7.80 6.03 -4.48
CA ALA A 28 7.37 5.54 -5.78
C ALA A 28 6.15 6.30 -6.34
N GLY A 29 5.78 7.43 -5.73
CA GLY A 29 4.64 8.24 -6.17
C GLY A 29 3.27 7.67 -5.82
N TYR A 30 3.21 6.64 -4.96
CA TYR A 30 1.93 6.10 -4.46
C TYR A 30 1.37 6.92 -3.30
N PRO A 31 0.05 6.86 -3.06
CA PRO A 31 -0.56 7.50 -1.90
C PRO A 31 0.04 6.98 -0.58
N VAL A 32 0.34 7.92 0.32
CA VAL A 32 0.78 7.63 1.68
C VAL A 32 -0.45 7.38 2.54
N VAL A 33 -0.43 6.30 3.30
CA VAL A 33 -1.51 5.90 4.23
C VAL A 33 -0.94 5.69 5.63
N ASP A 34 -1.82 5.45 6.61
CA ASP A 34 -1.47 5.08 7.99
C ASP A 34 -0.52 6.05 8.71
N PHE A 35 -0.72 7.36 8.50
CA PHE A 35 0.01 8.41 9.20
C PHE A 35 -0.92 9.25 10.07
N ARG A 36 -0.36 9.81 11.16
CA ARG A 36 -1.02 10.79 12.02
C ARG A 36 -0.24 12.11 11.97
N VAL A 37 -0.96 13.21 11.82
CA VAL A 37 -0.40 14.56 11.85
C VAL A 37 -0.88 15.24 13.13
N GLU A 38 0.05 15.92 13.80
CA GLU A 38 -0.28 16.84 14.88
C GLU A 38 0.28 18.23 14.58
N LEU A 39 -0.59 19.25 14.57
CA LEU A 39 -0.19 20.63 14.45
C LEU A 39 0.15 21.20 15.83
N ILE A 40 1.45 21.21 16.13
CA ILE A 40 1.98 21.57 17.45
C ILE A 40 2.05 23.10 17.60
N ASP A 41 2.72 23.76 16.66
CA ASP A 41 3.08 25.19 16.69
C ASP A 41 3.14 25.80 15.28
N GLY A 42 3.32 27.12 15.20
CA GLY A 42 3.56 27.84 13.95
C GLY A 42 3.63 29.36 14.11
N GLN A 43 3.70 30.07 12.98
CA GLN A 43 3.78 31.53 12.94
C GLN A 43 2.89 32.10 11.84
N THR A 44 2.34 33.30 12.07
CA THR A 44 1.53 34.03 11.10
C THR A 44 2.06 35.45 10.96
N HIS A 45 2.01 35.97 9.74
CA HIS A 45 2.21 37.38 9.46
C HIS A 45 0.87 38.01 9.03
N PRO A 46 0.40 39.11 9.65
CA PRO A 46 -0.95 39.62 9.44
C PRO A 46 -1.24 40.11 8.01
N VAL A 47 -0.20 40.41 7.22
CA VAL A 47 -0.34 40.94 5.85
C VAL A 47 -0.09 39.85 4.79
N ASP A 48 0.83 38.94 5.05
CA ASP A 48 1.33 37.97 4.05
C ASP A 48 0.81 36.54 4.27
N SER A 49 0.09 36.29 5.36
CA SER A 49 -0.48 34.97 5.64
C SER A 49 -1.89 34.83 5.09
N ASP A 50 -2.02 34.02 4.04
CA ASP A 50 -3.27 33.65 3.40
C ASP A 50 -3.47 32.12 3.41
N GLU A 51 -4.64 31.66 2.92
CA GLU A 51 -4.98 30.23 2.87
C GLU A 51 -3.97 29.44 2.02
N LEU A 52 -3.52 30.02 0.90
CA LEU A 52 -2.58 29.39 -0.01
C LEU A 52 -1.21 29.18 0.65
N SER A 53 -0.71 30.17 1.40
CA SER A 53 0.55 30.07 2.13
C SER A 53 0.54 28.93 3.14
N PHE A 54 -0.55 28.78 3.91
CA PHE A 54 -0.68 27.68 4.86
C PHE A 54 -0.81 26.31 4.19
N LYS A 55 -1.47 26.25 3.04
CA LYS A 55 -1.54 25.03 2.23
C LYS A 55 -0.16 24.61 1.73
N LEU A 56 0.60 25.55 1.15
CA LEU A 56 1.97 25.30 0.67
C LEU A 56 2.92 24.93 1.82
N ALA A 57 2.76 25.57 2.98
CA ALA A 57 3.51 25.23 4.19
C ALA A 57 3.21 23.79 4.64
N GLY A 58 1.94 23.36 4.62
CA GLY A 58 1.53 21.98 4.90
C GLY A 58 2.17 20.97 3.94
N ILE A 59 2.17 21.26 2.64
CA ILE A 59 2.82 20.40 1.62
C ILE A 59 4.32 20.25 1.92
N LYS A 60 5.00 21.37 2.16
CA LYS A 60 6.45 21.37 2.42
C LYS A 60 6.79 20.66 3.74
N ALA A 61 6.02 20.91 4.79
CA ALA A 61 6.20 20.25 6.08
C ALA A 61 6.03 18.74 5.98
N PHE A 62 5.03 18.27 5.22
CA PHE A 62 4.82 16.84 5.02
C PHE A 62 5.99 16.17 4.30
N ARG A 63 6.51 16.78 3.22
CA ARG A 63 7.66 16.22 2.47
C ARG A 63 8.91 16.07 3.35
N ILE A 64 9.27 17.14 4.07
CA ILE A 64 10.42 17.13 4.99
C ILE A 64 10.23 16.10 6.12
N ALA A 65 9.01 15.95 6.63
CA ALA A 65 8.73 14.94 7.64
C ALA A 65 8.88 13.52 7.09
N MET A 66 8.41 13.28 5.86
CA MET A 66 8.48 11.99 5.20
C MET A 66 9.93 11.55 4.91
N GLU A 67 10.84 12.46 4.58
CA GLU A 67 12.27 12.15 4.44
C GLU A 67 12.88 11.56 5.72
N LYS A 68 12.40 12.01 6.89
CA LYS A 68 12.89 11.58 8.20
C LYS A 68 12.12 10.38 8.77
N ALA A 69 10.97 10.06 8.20
CA ALA A 69 10.06 9.04 8.70
C ALA A 69 10.39 7.62 8.23
N ASN A 70 11.38 7.43 7.36
CA ASN A 70 11.73 6.14 6.74
C ASN A 70 10.49 5.42 6.18
N PRO A 71 9.81 5.99 5.17
CA PRO A 71 8.60 5.39 4.63
C PRO A 71 8.90 4.01 4.03
N VAL A 72 7.88 3.15 4.05
CA VAL A 72 7.91 1.81 3.47
C VAL A 72 6.85 1.69 2.38
N LEU A 73 7.07 0.77 1.43
CA LEU A 73 6.05 0.41 0.46
C LEU A 73 5.15 -0.66 1.04
N LEU A 74 3.85 -0.52 0.80
CA LEU A 74 2.84 -1.48 1.21
C LEU A 74 2.23 -2.17 -0.02
N GLU A 75 1.99 -3.47 0.07
CA GLU A 75 1.24 -4.24 -0.94
C GLU A 75 -0.06 -4.81 -0.34
N PRO A 76 -1.14 -4.88 -1.15
CA PRO A 76 -2.38 -5.49 -0.69
C PRO A 76 -2.25 -7.02 -0.62
N ILE A 77 -2.56 -7.57 0.55
CA ILE A 77 -2.63 -9.00 0.81
C ILE A 77 -4.09 -9.46 0.67
N MET A 78 -4.29 -10.52 -0.09
CA MET A 78 -5.59 -11.11 -0.37
C MET A 78 -5.81 -12.33 0.50
N HIS A 79 -6.98 -12.45 1.13
CA HIS A 79 -7.49 -13.73 1.59
C HIS A 79 -7.98 -14.51 0.38
N VAL A 80 -7.39 -15.67 0.14
CA VAL A 80 -7.71 -16.53 -1.01
C VAL A 80 -8.29 -17.84 -0.49
N GLU A 81 -9.45 -18.23 -1.02
CA GLU A 81 -10.03 -19.55 -0.83
C GLU A 81 -10.01 -20.29 -2.16
N VAL A 82 -9.27 -21.40 -2.20
CA VAL A 82 -9.09 -22.22 -3.41
C VAL A 82 -9.77 -23.57 -3.20
N VAL A 83 -10.67 -23.94 -4.11
CA VAL A 83 -11.41 -25.21 -4.07
C VAL A 83 -10.95 -26.08 -5.23
N VAL A 84 -10.36 -27.24 -4.91
CA VAL A 84 -9.75 -28.14 -5.91
C VAL A 84 -10.03 -29.61 -5.57
N PRO A 85 -9.93 -30.54 -6.53
CA PRO A 85 -9.93 -31.98 -6.23
C PRO A 85 -8.79 -32.35 -5.27
N GLN A 86 -9.01 -33.32 -4.38
CA GLN A 86 -7.99 -33.74 -3.40
C GLN A 86 -6.68 -34.20 -4.05
N GLU A 87 -6.74 -34.82 -5.22
CA GLU A 87 -5.54 -35.26 -5.94
C GLU A 87 -4.63 -34.10 -6.40
N CYS A 88 -5.18 -32.89 -6.57
CA CYS A 88 -4.44 -31.70 -7.03
C CYS A 88 -4.02 -30.79 -5.86
N ALA A 89 -4.43 -31.09 -4.62
CA ALA A 89 -4.24 -30.19 -3.48
C ALA A 89 -2.75 -29.93 -3.21
N GLY A 90 -1.89 -30.94 -3.35
CA GLY A 90 -0.44 -30.80 -3.13
C GLY A 90 0.20 -29.81 -4.08
N ASP A 91 -0.10 -29.91 -5.37
CA ASP A 91 0.46 -29.03 -6.41
C ASP A 91 0.02 -27.57 -6.21
N VAL A 92 -1.25 -27.37 -5.83
CA VAL A 92 -1.83 -26.04 -5.57
C VAL A 92 -1.18 -25.38 -4.35
N ILE A 93 -0.91 -26.13 -3.29
CA ILE A 93 -0.16 -25.63 -2.13
C ILE A 93 1.26 -25.25 -2.53
N GLY A 94 1.91 -26.05 -3.38
CA GLY A 94 3.24 -25.77 -3.91
C GLY A 94 3.29 -24.43 -4.65
N ASP A 95 2.33 -24.19 -5.55
CA ASP A 95 2.23 -22.94 -6.31
C ASP A 95 1.92 -21.74 -5.39
N LEU A 96 1.00 -21.89 -4.43
CA LEU A 96 0.69 -20.82 -3.47
C LEU A 96 1.92 -20.43 -2.64
N ASN A 97 2.73 -21.40 -2.19
CA ASN A 97 3.97 -21.10 -1.47
C ASN A 97 5.02 -20.41 -2.36
N ALA A 98 5.13 -20.82 -3.64
CA ALA A 98 6.02 -20.17 -4.60
C ALA A 98 5.63 -18.70 -4.84
N ARG A 99 4.34 -18.38 -4.72
CA ARG A 99 3.75 -17.02 -4.82
C ARG A 99 3.79 -16.23 -3.51
N ARG A 100 4.69 -16.56 -2.59
CA ARG A 100 4.78 -15.91 -1.25
C ARG A 100 3.49 -16.03 -0.44
N GLY A 101 2.66 -17.03 -0.75
CA GLY A 101 1.41 -17.29 -0.05
C GLY A 101 1.65 -17.95 1.30
N ARG A 102 0.93 -17.50 2.32
CA ARG A 102 0.88 -18.12 3.64
C ARG A 102 -0.39 -18.95 3.77
N ILE A 103 -0.24 -20.27 3.91
CA ILE A 103 -1.38 -21.16 4.16
C ILE A 103 -1.92 -20.92 5.58
N LEU A 104 -3.21 -20.65 5.68
CA LEU A 104 -3.94 -20.49 6.95
C LEU A 104 -4.56 -21.80 7.41
N GLY A 105 -4.96 -22.64 6.47
CA GLY A 105 -5.56 -23.93 6.78
C GLY A 105 -6.11 -24.63 5.54
N MET A 106 -6.53 -25.87 5.75
CA MET A 106 -7.12 -26.70 4.71
C MET A 106 -8.31 -27.47 5.30
N GLU A 107 -9.38 -27.57 4.52
CA GLU A 107 -10.60 -28.28 4.91
C GLU A 107 -11.01 -29.25 3.80
N ALA A 108 -11.31 -30.50 4.18
CA ALA A 108 -11.80 -31.49 3.23
C ALA A 108 -13.33 -31.36 3.09
N ARG A 109 -13.80 -31.19 1.86
CA ARG A 109 -15.23 -31.11 1.51
C ARG A 109 -15.60 -32.22 0.54
N GLY A 110 -15.82 -33.42 1.09
CA GLY A 110 -16.11 -34.62 0.29
C GLY A 110 -14.92 -35.01 -0.58
N LYS A 111 -15.06 -34.91 -1.91
CA LYS A 111 -13.97 -35.18 -2.89
C LYS A 111 -13.13 -33.93 -3.21
N GLN A 112 -13.49 -32.78 -2.68
CA GLN A 112 -12.78 -31.52 -2.87
C GLN A 112 -11.99 -31.15 -1.61
N GLN A 113 -10.95 -30.35 -1.80
CA GLN A 113 -10.16 -29.71 -0.78
C GLN A 113 -10.34 -28.20 -0.91
N VAL A 114 -10.64 -27.55 0.20
CA VAL A 114 -10.66 -26.10 0.33
C VAL A 114 -9.35 -25.68 1.00
N ILE A 115 -8.60 -24.80 0.37
CA ILE A 115 -7.32 -24.28 0.85
C ILE A 115 -7.50 -22.79 1.11
N ARG A 116 -7.23 -22.35 2.33
CA ARG A 116 -7.27 -20.93 2.70
C ARG A 116 -5.85 -20.42 2.85
N ALA A 117 -5.55 -19.31 2.19
CA ALA A 117 -4.23 -18.69 2.21
C ALA A 117 -4.33 -17.17 2.20
N GLN A 118 -3.24 -16.51 2.61
CA GLN A 118 -2.99 -15.10 2.37
C GLN A 118 -1.92 -14.97 1.29
N VAL A 119 -2.21 -14.25 0.21
CA VAL A 119 -1.29 -14.10 -0.93
C VAL A 119 -1.25 -12.65 -1.38
N PRO A 120 -0.08 -12.07 -1.69
CA PRO A 120 -0.01 -10.74 -2.27
C PRO A 120 -0.77 -10.67 -3.61
N LEU A 121 -1.58 -9.63 -3.82
CA LEU A 121 -2.38 -9.49 -5.04
C LEU A 121 -1.52 -9.49 -6.32
N ALA A 122 -0.31 -8.92 -6.24
CA ALA A 122 0.65 -8.88 -7.35
C ALA A 122 0.95 -10.28 -7.92
N GLU A 123 0.94 -11.31 -7.08
CA GLU A 123 1.22 -12.69 -7.47
C GLU A 123 -0.02 -13.43 -7.99
N MET A 124 -1.21 -12.84 -7.83
CA MET A 124 -2.51 -13.47 -8.14
C MET A 124 -3.11 -13.04 -9.48
N LEU A 125 -2.54 -12.02 -10.15
CA LEU A 125 -3.08 -11.46 -11.40
C LEU A 125 -3.21 -12.49 -12.54
N THR A 126 -2.34 -13.50 -12.56
CA THR A 126 -2.35 -14.57 -13.57
C THR A 126 -2.76 -15.92 -12.99
N TYR A 127 -3.28 -15.97 -11.75
CA TYR A 127 -3.49 -17.22 -11.02
C TYR A 127 -4.50 -18.16 -11.71
N GLN A 128 -5.53 -17.62 -12.35
CA GLN A 128 -6.57 -18.44 -13.00
C GLN A 128 -6.00 -19.40 -14.06
N SER A 129 -5.04 -18.95 -14.88
CA SER A 129 -4.46 -19.80 -15.92
C SER A 129 -3.62 -20.92 -15.31
N THR A 130 -2.80 -20.60 -14.30
CA THR A 130 -1.99 -21.59 -13.57
C THR A 130 -2.87 -22.60 -12.84
N LEU A 131 -3.92 -22.15 -12.14
CA LEU A 131 -4.87 -23.02 -11.44
C LEU A 131 -5.53 -24.01 -12.42
N ASN A 132 -5.92 -23.55 -13.61
CA ASN A 132 -6.50 -24.41 -14.63
C ASN A 132 -5.49 -25.46 -15.11
N SER A 133 -4.23 -25.09 -15.33
CA SER A 133 -3.18 -26.03 -15.73
C SER A 133 -2.91 -27.09 -14.66
N LEU A 134 -2.88 -26.72 -13.38
CA LEU A 134 -2.61 -27.63 -12.26
C LEU A 134 -3.78 -28.60 -12.00
N THR A 135 -5.01 -28.14 -12.20
CA THR A 135 -6.21 -28.90 -11.82
C THR A 135 -6.94 -29.56 -13.00
N GLY A 136 -6.50 -29.29 -14.23
CA GLY A 136 -7.24 -29.63 -15.44
C GLY A 136 -8.56 -28.87 -15.55
N ALA A 137 -8.55 -27.57 -15.18
CA ALA A 137 -9.71 -26.68 -15.13
C ALA A 137 -10.84 -27.14 -14.18
N ARG A 138 -10.49 -27.84 -13.10
CA ARG A 138 -11.42 -28.32 -12.07
C ARG A 138 -11.31 -27.54 -10.75
N GLY A 139 -10.44 -26.54 -10.71
CA GLY A 139 -10.26 -25.65 -9.56
C GLY A 139 -11.01 -24.35 -9.72
N THR A 140 -11.52 -23.82 -8.60
CA THR A 140 -12.03 -22.46 -8.50
C THR A 140 -11.34 -21.73 -7.36
N TYR A 141 -11.27 -20.41 -7.43
CA TYR A 141 -10.79 -19.60 -6.31
C TYR A 141 -11.64 -18.35 -6.14
N THR A 142 -11.70 -17.86 -4.92
CA THR A 142 -12.22 -16.54 -4.57
C THR A 142 -11.14 -15.80 -3.81
N MET A 143 -11.14 -14.47 -3.92
CA MET A 143 -10.24 -13.62 -3.17
C MET A 143 -10.93 -12.35 -2.67
N GLU A 144 -10.57 -11.93 -1.47
CA GLU A 144 -11.02 -10.68 -0.85
C GLU A 144 -9.83 -9.95 -0.23
N LEU A 145 -9.88 -8.62 -0.20
CA LEU A 145 -8.82 -7.82 0.41
C LEU A 145 -8.77 -8.10 1.92
N SER A 146 -7.60 -8.47 2.43
CA SER A 146 -7.37 -8.68 3.86
C SER A 146 -6.85 -7.40 4.52
N HIS A 147 -5.65 -6.98 4.15
CA HIS A 147 -4.93 -5.84 4.71
C HIS A 147 -3.80 -5.45 3.78
N TYR A 148 -3.08 -4.38 4.12
CA TYR A 148 -1.83 -3.99 3.51
C TYR A 148 -0.67 -4.46 4.38
N ASP A 149 0.37 -5.01 3.76
CA ASP A 149 1.57 -5.46 4.44
C ASP A 149 2.83 -4.90 3.76
N GLU A 150 3.95 -4.89 4.46
CA GLU A 150 5.21 -4.35 3.95
C GLU A 150 5.75 -5.16 2.77
N VAL A 151 6.08 -4.46 1.69
CA VAL A 151 6.70 -5.08 0.52
C VAL A 151 8.12 -5.54 0.90
N PRO A 152 8.49 -6.80 0.61
CA PRO A 152 9.84 -7.28 0.86
C PRO A 152 10.92 -6.35 0.25
N PRO A 153 12.03 -6.07 0.96
CA PRO A 153 13.00 -5.05 0.55
C PRO A 153 13.54 -5.21 -0.88
N HIS A 154 13.73 -6.45 -1.33
CA HIS A 154 14.25 -6.77 -2.66
C HIS A 154 13.26 -6.46 -3.79
N ILE A 155 11.95 -6.51 -3.53
CA ILE A 155 10.90 -6.13 -4.49
C ILE A 155 10.70 -4.61 -4.42
N ALA A 156 10.66 -4.06 -3.21
CA ALA A 156 10.50 -2.63 -2.98
C ALA A 156 11.58 -1.80 -3.73
N GLN A 157 12.84 -2.22 -3.65
CA GLN A 157 13.94 -1.56 -4.37
C GLN A 157 13.74 -1.53 -5.89
N LYS A 158 13.21 -2.61 -6.48
CA LYS A 158 12.91 -2.68 -7.91
C LYS A 158 11.79 -1.71 -8.29
N ILE A 159 10.70 -1.70 -7.51
CA ILE A 159 9.56 -0.79 -7.73
C ILE A 159 10.00 0.67 -7.64
N ILE A 160 10.84 1.01 -6.66
CA ILE A 160 11.39 2.37 -6.49
C ILE A 160 12.27 2.75 -7.69
N ALA A 161 13.12 1.84 -8.16
CA ALA A 161 13.97 2.08 -9.33
C ALA A 161 13.14 2.31 -10.60
N GLU A 162 12.11 1.49 -10.84
CA GLU A 162 11.19 1.63 -11.97
C GLU A 162 10.41 2.95 -11.90
N ALA A 163 9.87 3.30 -10.73
CA ALA A 163 9.14 4.55 -10.54
C ALA A 163 10.02 5.79 -10.81
N ARG A 164 11.31 5.74 -10.44
CA ARG A 164 12.29 6.79 -10.76
C ARG A 164 12.60 6.85 -12.25
N ALA A 165 12.78 5.70 -12.91
CA ALA A 165 13.04 5.64 -14.34
C ALA A 165 11.86 6.20 -15.18
N GLU A 166 10.63 5.98 -14.72
CA GLU A 166 9.42 6.51 -15.34
C GLU A 166 9.11 7.98 -15.00
N GLY A 167 9.91 8.60 -14.11
CA GLY A 167 9.70 9.99 -13.68
C GLY A 167 8.48 10.20 -12.78
N ARG A 168 7.91 9.12 -12.20
CA ARG A 168 6.80 9.22 -11.23
C ARG A 168 7.21 9.88 -9.93
N VAL A 169 8.49 9.77 -9.59
CA VAL A 169 9.12 10.52 -8.50
C VAL A 169 10.13 11.45 -9.13
N LYS A 170 9.95 12.76 -8.94
CA LYS A 170 10.99 13.72 -9.28
C LYS A 170 12.18 13.44 -8.36
N ALA A 171 13.36 13.22 -8.93
CA ALA A 171 14.58 13.42 -8.15
C ALA A 171 14.50 14.86 -7.64
N GLU A 172 14.58 15.06 -6.33
CA GLU A 172 14.67 16.41 -5.80
C GLU A 172 15.90 17.06 -6.45
N GLU A 173 15.66 18.11 -7.23
CA GLU A 173 16.72 19.04 -7.60
C GLU A 173 17.23 19.63 -6.28
N GLU A 174 18.50 19.38 -5.97
CA GLU A 174 19.25 20.03 -4.87
C GLU A 174 19.17 21.55 -4.96
#